data_AF-A0A920UHV0-F1
#
_entry.id   AF-A0A920UHV0-F1
#
_cell.length_a   1.000
_cell.length_b   1.000
_cell.length_c   1.000
_cell.angle_alpha   90.00
_cell.angle_beta   90.00
_cell.angle_gamma   90.00
#
_symmetry.space_group_name_H-M   'P 1'
#
loop_
_entity.id
_entity.type
_entity.pdbx_description
1 polymer ?
#
loop_
_entity_poly.entity_id
_entity_poly.type
_entity_poly.pdbx_seq_one_letter_code
_entity_poly.pdbx_strand_id
1 'polypeptide(L)'
;MNSLDENISVLSKKYLPLAEELLKEAIRIPADYVDKPVDQGGDPECGLSNHEGPRLKYLKKRITEIGAVRSPEDVWFDEYGNLVWTVKDPDDGIPDEKKANNIF
;
A
#
# COMPACT_ATOMS: atom_id res chain seq x y z
N MET A 1 -20.15 -3.29 23.50
CA MET A 1 -18.92 -2.93 22.75
C MET A 1 -18.09 -2.04 23.65
N ASN A 2 -16.77 -2.20 23.65
CA ASN A 2 -15.90 -1.27 24.37
C ASN A 2 -15.65 -0.02 23.49
N SER A 3 -15.06 1.03 24.05
CA SER A 3 -14.76 2.27 23.32
C SER A 3 -13.83 2.06 22.12
N LEU A 4 -12.98 1.03 22.15
CA LEU A 4 -12.10 0.68 21.05
C LEU A 4 -12.90 0.12 19.86
N ASP A 5 -13.84 -0.79 20.09
CA ASP A 5 -14.70 -1.38 19.05
C ASP A 5 -15.53 -0.29 18.35
N GLU A 6 -16.03 0.68 19.12
CA GLU A 6 -16.78 1.83 18.59
C GLU A 6 -15.90 2.70 17.70
N ASN A 7 -14.67 3.01 18.15
CA ASN A 7 -13.71 3.78 17.37
C ASN A 7 -13.32 3.05 16.08
N ILE A 8 -13.08 1.74 16.13
CA ILE A 8 -12.80 0.90 14.95
C ILE A 8 -13.98 0.95 13.98
N SER A 9 -15.21 0.84 14.47
CA SER A 9 -16.42 0.88 13.65
C SER A 9 -16.59 2.22 12.94
N VAL A 10 -16.37 3.34 13.66
CA VAL A 10 -16.42 4.69 13.10
C VAL A 10 -15.35 4.87 12.03
N LEU A 11 -14.10 4.49 12.30
CA LEU A 11 -12.99 4.63 11.35
C LEU A 11 -13.17 3.72 10.12
N SER A 12 -13.62 2.48 10.31
CA SER A 12 -13.90 1.55 9.21
C SER A 12 -14.94 2.13 8.25
N LYS A 13 -16.04 2.68 8.79
CA LYS A 13 -17.07 3.33 7.96
C LYS A 13 -16.54 4.57 7.25
N LYS A 14 -15.72 5.36 7.92
CA LYS A 14 -15.10 6.56 7.35
C LYS A 14 -14.19 6.22 6.16
N TYR A 15 -13.40 5.15 6.26
CA TYR A 15 -12.40 4.79 5.24
C TYR A 15 -12.88 3.76 4.22
N LEU A 16 -14.06 3.16 4.39
CA LEU A 16 -14.63 2.21 3.44
C LEU A 16 -14.66 2.74 1.99
N PRO A 17 -15.11 3.99 1.70
CA PRO A 17 -15.12 4.49 0.33
C PRO A 17 -13.72 4.56 -0.30
N LEU A 18 -12.70 4.93 0.49
CA LEU A 18 -11.31 4.97 0.04
C LEU A 18 -10.77 3.56 -0.21
N ALA A 19 -11.07 2.61 0.68
CA ALA A 19 -10.66 1.21 0.50
C ALA A 19 -11.25 0.61 -0.79
N GLU A 20 -12.52 0.92 -1.09
CA GLU A 20 -13.14 0.49 -2.34
C GLU A 20 -12.48 1.09 -3.58
N GLU A 21 -12.16 2.40 -3.56
CA GLU A 21 -11.45 3.07 -4.65
C GLU A 21 -10.09 2.42 -4.90
N LEU A 22 -9.29 2.25 -3.85
CA LEU A 22 -7.95 1.67 -3.94
C LEU A 22 -8.01 0.23 -4.48
N LEU A 23 -8.96 -0.57 -4.00
CA LEU A 23 -9.13 -1.96 -4.45
C LEU A 23 -9.55 -2.03 -5.92
N LYS A 24 -10.52 -1.21 -6.34
CA LYS A 24 -10.98 -1.16 -7.74
C LYS A 24 -9.82 -0.82 -8.68
N GLU A 25 -9.03 0.19 -8.36
CA GLU A 25 -7.87 0.57 -9.18
C GLU A 25 -6.78 -0.50 -9.15
N ALA A 26 -6.45 -1.08 -7.98
CA ALA A 26 -5.45 -2.14 -7.89
C ALA A 26 -5.81 -3.38 -8.71
N ILE A 27 -7.12 -3.68 -8.87
CA ILE A 27 -7.63 -4.75 -9.74
C ILE A 27 -7.61 -4.34 -11.21
N ARG A 28 -7.97 -3.08 -11.52
CA ARG A 28 -8.08 -2.57 -12.89
C ARG A 28 -6.72 -2.41 -13.57
N ILE A 29 -5.73 -1.89 -12.84
CA ILE A 29 -4.44 -1.44 -13.39
C ILE A 29 -3.74 -2.48 -14.28
N PRO A 30 -3.61 -3.76 -13.91
CA PRO A 30 -2.94 -4.74 -14.77
C PRO A 30 -3.51 -4.83 -16.20
N ALA A 31 -4.81 -4.59 -16.38
CA ALA A 31 -5.46 -4.62 -17.68
C ALA A 31 -4.95 -3.53 -18.64
N ASP A 32 -4.40 -2.42 -18.12
CA ASP A 32 -3.80 -1.36 -18.96
C ASP A 32 -2.45 -1.78 -19.58
N TYR A 33 -1.87 -2.88 -19.09
CA TYR A 33 -0.51 -3.31 -19.45
C TYR A 33 -0.48 -4.67 -20.15
N VAL A 34 -1.38 -5.60 -19.79
CA VAL A 34 -1.35 -7.00 -20.26
C VAL A 34 -1.48 -7.14 -21.77
N ASP A 35 -2.41 -6.41 -22.38
CA ASP A 35 -2.65 -6.46 -23.83
C ASP A 35 -1.88 -5.37 -24.60
N LYS A 36 -1.13 -4.53 -23.88
CA LYS A 36 -0.36 -3.45 -24.49
C LYS A 36 0.89 -4.02 -25.17
N PRO A 37 1.28 -3.53 -26.36
CA PRO A 37 2.53 -3.95 -26.99
C PRO A 37 3.75 -3.70 -26.09
N VAL A 38 4.67 -4.67 -26.04
CA VAL A 38 5.88 -4.62 -25.19
C VAL A 38 6.78 -3.42 -25.54
N ASP A 39 6.91 -3.11 -26.83
CA ASP A 39 7.65 -1.95 -27.33
C ASP A 39 7.03 -0.60 -26.92
N GLN A 40 5.80 -0.61 -26.39
CA GLN A 40 5.09 0.54 -25.83
C GLN A 40 5.00 0.48 -24.29
N GLY A 41 5.77 -0.41 -23.66
CA GLY A 41 5.79 -0.59 -22.21
C GLY A 41 4.65 -1.47 -21.67
N GLY A 42 4.09 -2.33 -22.51
CA GLY A 42 3.22 -3.41 -22.05
C GLY A 42 3.98 -4.56 -21.39
N ASP A 43 3.24 -5.38 -20.67
CA ASP A 43 3.75 -6.53 -19.93
C ASP A 43 2.70 -7.66 -20.00
N PRO A 44 2.85 -8.65 -20.90
CA PRO A 44 1.89 -9.74 -21.07
C PRO A 44 1.70 -10.61 -19.82
N GLU A 45 2.62 -10.53 -18.85
CA GLU A 45 2.56 -11.25 -17.59
C GLU A 45 1.99 -10.36 -16.47
N CYS A 46 1.60 -9.10 -16.76
CA CYS A 46 1.12 -8.16 -15.77
C CYS A 46 -0.05 -8.72 -14.96
N GLY A 47 0.07 -8.61 -13.64
CA GLY A 47 -0.91 -9.11 -12.69
C GLY A 47 -0.65 -10.54 -12.18
N LEU A 48 0.40 -11.20 -12.66
CA LEU A 48 1.02 -12.34 -11.97
C LEU A 48 1.86 -11.85 -10.79
N SER A 49 2.16 -12.74 -9.84
CA SER A 49 2.82 -12.39 -8.57
C SER A 49 4.17 -11.69 -8.71
N ASN A 50 4.93 -11.98 -9.77
CA ASN A 50 6.21 -11.34 -10.10
C ASN A 50 6.08 -10.15 -11.08
N HIS A 51 4.87 -9.80 -11.50
CA HIS A 51 4.57 -8.73 -12.46
C HIS A 51 3.53 -7.74 -11.89
N GLU A 52 3.63 -7.47 -10.59
CA GLU A 52 2.73 -6.56 -9.87
C GLU A 52 3.16 -5.08 -9.91
N GLY A 53 4.25 -4.78 -10.61
CA GLY A 53 4.90 -3.46 -10.62
C GLY A 53 3.93 -2.28 -10.80
N PRO A 54 3.04 -2.28 -11.82
CA PRO A 54 2.11 -1.17 -12.03
C PRO A 54 1.17 -0.91 -10.85
N ARG A 55 0.54 -1.94 -10.27
CA ARG A 55 -0.40 -1.75 -9.16
C ARG A 55 0.33 -1.34 -7.87
N LEU A 56 1.53 -1.89 -7.63
CA LEU A 56 2.31 -1.51 -6.46
C LEU A 56 2.81 -0.05 -6.54
N LYS A 57 3.19 0.43 -7.73
CA LYS A 57 3.55 1.84 -7.97
C LYS A 57 2.37 2.77 -7.67
N TYR A 58 1.17 2.38 -8.09
CA TYR A 58 -0.05 3.10 -7.74
C TYR A 58 -0.28 3.12 -6.23
N LEU A 59 -0.24 1.97 -5.56
CA LEU A 59 -0.45 1.90 -4.11
C LEU A 59 0.56 2.74 -3.33
N LYS A 60 1.86 2.66 -3.65
CA LYS A 60 2.90 3.51 -3.06
C LYS A 60 2.54 5.00 -3.18
N LYS A 61 2.19 5.45 -4.39
CA LYS A 61 1.81 6.83 -4.66
C LYS A 61 0.60 7.26 -3.82
N ARG A 62 -0.44 6.42 -3.76
CA ARG A 62 -1.66 6.73 -2.98
C ARG A 62 -1.37 6.81 -1.48
N ILE A 63 -0.55 5.91 -0.92
CA ILE A 63 -0.14 5.93 0.50
C ILE A 63 0.46 7.30 0.87
N THR A 64 1.35 7.83 0.03
CA THR A 64 1.94 9.15 0.24
C THR A 64 0.92 10.28 0.08
N GLU A 65 0.10 10.25 -0.98
CA GLU A 65 -0.89 11.31 -1.29
C GLU A 65 -1.96 11.48 -0.21
N ILE A 66 -2.40 10.39 0.41
CA ILE A 66 -3.43 10.44 1.47
C ILE A 66 -2.83 10.71 2.86
N GLY A 67 -1.50 10.83 2.98
CA GLY A 67 -0.82 11.04 4.26
C GLY A 67 -0.88 9.84 5.20
N ALA A 68 -0.87 8.61 4.65
CA ALA A 68 -0.89 7.38 5.46
C ALA A 68 0.49 7.01 6.06
N VAL A 69 1.48 7.85 5.80
CA VAL A 69 2.84 7.80 6.35
C VAL A 69 3.24 9.17 6.89
N ARG A 70 4.24 9.20 7.78
CA ARG A 70 4.78 10.46 8.32
C ARG A 70 5.69 11.15 7.32
N SER A 71 6.47 10.37 6.57
CA SER A 71 7.33 10.84 5.49
C SER A 71 7.18 9.96 4.25
N PRO A 72 7.39 10.47 3.02
CA PRO A 72 7.37 9.66 1.80
C PRO A 72 8.36 8.49 1.80
N GLU A 73 9.42 8.57 2.60
CA GLU A 73 10.45 7.55 2.77
C GLU A 73 10.00 6.35 3.61
N ASP A 74 8.91 6.47 4.38
CA ASP A 74 8.33 5.37 5.18
C ASP A 74 7.57 4.35 4.32
N VAL A 75 7.53 4.54 2.99
CA VAL A 75 7.00 3.58 2.03
C VAL A 75 7.95 3.46 0.83
N TRP A 76 8.46 2.27 0.56
CA TRP A 76 9.46 2.05 -0.49
C TRP A 76 9.38 0.65 -1.11
N PHE A 77 10.19 0.42 -2.15
CA PHE A 77 10.40 -0.91 -2.71
C PHE A 77 11.72 -1.46 -2.20
N ASP A 78 11.71 -2.66 -1.63
CA ASP A 78 12.95 -3.36 -1.27
C ASP A 78 13.67 -3.92 -2.51
N GLU A 79 14.81 -4.58 -2.29
CA GLU A 79 15.63 -5.17 -3.36
C GLU A 79 14.93 -6.32 -4.11
N TYR A 80 13.85 -6.87 -3.55
CA TYR A 80 13.05 -7.95 -4.14
C TYR A 80 11.79 -7.43 -4.83
N GLY A 81 11.53 -6.12 -4.80
CA GLY A 81 10.36 -5.50 -5.40
C GLY A 81 9.10 -5.51 -4.52
N ASN A 82 9.22 -5.87 -3.24
CA ASN A 82 8.10 -5.79 -2.31
C ASN A 82 7.82 -4.33 -1.93
N LEU A 83 6.55 -3.97 -1.81
CA LEU A 83 6.15 -2.67 -1.25
C LEU A 83 6.24 -2.74 0.27
N VAL A 84 7.27 -2.13 0.85
CA VAL A 84 7.46 -2.03 2.29
C VAL A 84 6.80 -0.75 2.78
N TRP A 85 5.98 -0.86 3.83
CA TRP A 85 5.28 0.26 4.45
C TRP A 85 5.42 0.20 5.97
N THR A 86 6.02 1.23 6.55
CA THR A 86 6.19 1.36 8.00
C THR A 86 5.29 2.45 8.57
N VAL A 87 4.73 2.19 9.74
CA VAL A 87 3.98 3.18 10.53
C VAL A 87 4.54 3.13 11.94
N LYS A 88 5.06 4.28 12.40
CA LYS A 88 5.69 4.41 13.70
C LYS A 88 5.14 5.62 14.44
N ASP A 89 4.81 5.40 15.71
CA ASP A 89 4.66 6.47 16.68
C ASP A 89 6.03 6.76 17.31
N PRO A 90 6.63 7.95 17.08
CA PRO A 90 7.89 8.34 17.71
C PRO A 90 7.74 8.60 19.22
N ASP A 91 6.51 8.81 19.69
CA ASP A 91 6.21 9.22 21.06
C ASP A 91 5.66 8.04 21.91
N ASP A 92 5.71 6.81 21.40
CA ASP A 92 5.23 5.60 22.10
C ASP A 92 6.12 5.19 23.30
N GLY A 93 7.24 5.88 23.51
CA GLY A 93 8.17 5.64 24.62
C GLY A 93 8.99 4.35 24.48
N ILE A 94 8.92 3.67 23.33
CA ILE A 94 9.66 2.43 23.06
C ILE A 94 10.88 2.76 22.19
N PRO A 95 12.12 2.51 22.66
CA PRO A 95 13.31 2.67 21.82
C PRO A 95 13.25 1.79 20.58
N ASP A 96 13.69 2.30 19.43
CA ASP A 96 13.62 1.61 18.13
C ASP A 96 14.28 0.23 18.13
N GLU A 97 15.40 0.11 18.84
CA GLU A 97 16.17 -1.12 18.98
C GLU A 97 15.39 -2.24 19.71
N LYS A 98 14.30 -1.87 20.40
CA LYS A 98 13.39 -2.78 21.10
C LYS A 98 12.09 -3.03 20.33
N LYS A 99 11.86 -2.34 19.21
CA LYS A 99 10.67 -2.56 18.37
C LYS A 99 10.92 -3.80 17.52
N ALA A 100 9.95 -4.71 17.49
CA ALA A 100 10.01 -5.86 16.60
C ALA A 100 9.84 -5.38 15.16
N ASN A 101 10.84 -5.60 14.31
CA ASN A 101 10.73 -5.39 12.86
C ASN A 101 9.88 -6.53 12.26
N ASN A 102 8.57 -6.47 12.47
CA ASN A 102 7.66 -7.35 11.77
C ASN A 102 7.41 -6.76 10.38
N ILE A 103 8.11 -7.32 9.39
CA ILE A 103 7.79 -7.13 7.98
C ILE A 103 6.57 -8.01 7.72
N PHE A 104 5.42 -7.40 7.43
CA PHE A 104 4.20 -8.09 6.99
C PHE A 104 4.17 -8.21 5.47
#